data_AF-A0A4P5VFL3-F1
#
_entry.id   AF-A0A4P5VFL3-F1
#
_cell.length_a   1.000
_cell.length_b   1.000
_cell.length_c   1.000
_cell.angle_alpha   90.00
_cell.angle_beta   90.00
_cell.angle_gamma   90.00
#
_symmetry.space_group_name_H-M   'P 1'
#
loop_
_entity.id
_entity.type
_entity.pdbx_description
1 polymer ?
#
loop_
_entity_poly.entity_id
_entity_poly.type
_entity_poly.pdbx_seq_one_letter_code
_entity_poly.pdbx_strand_id
1 'polypeptide(L)'
;MGTLLVAATLVVGSTVNGASRWLVIGPIQLQPTELVKPFLVLQGAVLFAHWQRIALDQKLLWLSIFSGLILLVLKQPNLSTAALMGLLLWLMALAAALPMLLLLGAAASGALLGGASIMLNTYQRLRVVSFLDPWKDAQGNGYQLVQSLLAIGSGGALGSGFGLSTQKLDYLPIQTTDFIFAVFAEEFGFLGSLMLLLFLAVFAFVGLKVALGCSSPQQRLVAIGCTTLLVGQSILNIAVASGAMPTTGLPLPMVSYGGNSLLSSLFLAGLLVRCALESQGLESARLKRRPAAGPR
;
A
#
# COMPACT_ATOMS: atom_id res chain seq x y z
N MET A 1 -1.05 6.07 -18.95
CA MET A 1 -1.49 7.24 -18.15
C MET A 1 -0.90 7.25 -16.75
N GLY A 2 -1.13 6.24 -15.89
CA GLY A 2 -0.52 6.20 -14.55
C GLY A 2 1.02 6.24 -14.54
N THR A 3 1.67 5.49 -15.44
CA THR A 3 3.13 5.54 -15.62
C THR A 3 3.66 6.90 -16.07
N LEU A 4 2.93 7.57 -16.96
CA LEU A 4 3.25 8.93 -17.41
C LEU A 4 3.12 9.94 -16.26
N LEU A 5 2.11 9.77 -15.39
CA LEU A 5 1.90 10.64 -14.24
C LEU A 5 3.02 10.52 -13.21
N VAL A 6 3.48 9.29 -12.92
CA VAL A 6 4.67 9.10 -12.06
C VAL A 6 5.92 9.60 -12.78
N ALA A 7 6.05 9.43 -14.10
CA ALA A 7 7.21 9.94 -14.83
C ALA A 7 7.27 11.48 -14.78
N ALA A 8 6.13 12.15 -14.87
CA ALA A 8 6.03 13.59 -14.73
C ALA A 8 6.53 14.10 -13.37
N THR A 9 6.37 13.34 -12.28
CA THR A 9 6.93 13.75 -10.96
C THR A 9 8.46 13.80 -10.93
N LEU A 10 9.16 13.02 -11.76
CA LEU A 10 10.62 13.08 -11.80
C LEU A 10 11.16 14.30 -12.54
N VAL A 11 10.33 14.93 -13.38
CA VAL A 11 10.70 16.09 -14.20
C VAL A 11 10.18 17.39 -13.60
N VAL A 12 8.98 17.36 -13.00
CA VAL A 12 8.23 18.56 -12.55
C VAL A 12 7.84 18.48 -11.06
N GLY A 13 8.18 17.39 -10.36
CA GLY A 13 7.78 17.20 -8.96
C GLY A 13 8.60 18.04 -7.98
N SER A 14 7.94 18.55 -6.95
CA SER A 14 8.60 19.26 -5.86
C SER A 14 9.31 18.28 -4.93
N THR A 15 10.54 18.62 -4.53
CA THR A 15 11.33 17.85 -3.56
C THR A 15 10.84 18.14 -2.14
N VAL A 16 10.29 17.12 -1.47
CA VAL A 16 9.96 17.18 -0.04
C VAL A 16 10.71 16.04 0.66
N ASN A 17 11.42 16.32 1.76
CA ASN A 17 12.23 15.33 2.50
C ASN A 17 13.22 14.54 1.63
N GLY A 18 13.85 15.21 0.65
CA GLY A 18 14.88 14.61 -0.23
C GLY A 18 14.35 13.74 -1.38
N ALA A 19 13.03 13.73 -1.64
CA ALA A 19 12.45 13.00 -2.76
C ALA A 19 11.39 13.82 -3.53
N SER A 20 11.50 13.85 -4.86
CA SER A 20 10.49 14.44 -5.75
C SER A 20 9.29 13.51 -5.91
N ARG A 21 8.35 13.57 -4.96
CA ARG A 21 7.19 12.67 -4.87
C ARG A 21 5.85 13.36 -5.05
N TRP A 22 5.85 14.69 -5.07
CA TRP A 22 4.64 15.51 -5.04
C TRP A 22 4.52 16.35 -6.31
N LEU A 23 3.35 16.34 -6.92
CA LEU A 23 2.95 17.33 -7.93
C LEU A 23 2.08 18.35 -7.22
N VAL A 24 2.60 19.57 -7.09
CA VAL A 24 1.87 20.70 -6.51
C VAL A 24 1.24 21.48 -7.66
N ILE A 25 -0.09 21.42 -7.76
CA ILE A 25 -0.86 22.17 -8.75
C ILE A 25 -1.71 23.17 -7.97
N GLY A 26 -1.17 24.38 -7.75
CA GLY A 26 -1.81 25.41 -6.93
C GLY A 26 -2.00 24.94 -5.48
N PRO A 27 -3.23 24.97 -4.92
CA PRO A 27 -3.50 24.51 -3.55
C PRO A 27 -3.55 22.98 -3.41
N ILE A 28 -3.54 22.24 -4.52
CA ILE A 28 -3.69 20.78 -4.51
C ILE A 28 -2.32 20.13 -4.55
N GLN A 29 -2.00 19.33 -3.53
CA GLN A 29 -0.84 18.46 -3.51
C GLN A 29 -1.25 17.05 -3.91
N LEU A 30 -0.82 16.58 -5.08
CA LEU A 30 -1.06 15.23 -5.56
C LEU A 30 0.18 14.37 -5.34
N GLN A 31 -0.04 13.16 -4.83
CA GLN A 31 0.98 12.12 -4.76
C GLN A 31 0.64 11.02 -5.77
N PRO A 32 1.21 11.05 -6.99
CA PRO A 32 0.83 10.13 -8.07
C PRO A 32 1.00 8.67 -7.71
N THR A 33 2.00 8.33 -6.90
CA THR A 33 2.26 6.95 -6.48
C THR A 33 1.11 6.36 -5.67
N GLU A 34 0.40 7.19 -4.89
CA GLU A 34 -0.81 6.76 -4.17
C GLU A 34 -1.94 6.48 -5.16
N LEU A 35 -2.18 7.40 -6.08
CA LEU A 35 -3.28 7.33 -7.04
C LEU A 35 -3.11 6.25 -8.11
N VAL A 36 -1.89 5.79 -8.38
CA VAL A 36 -1.61 4.74 -9.38
C VAL A 36 -1.94 3.35 -8.87
N LYS A 37 -1.92 3.12 -7.55
CA LYS A 37 -2.15 1.79 -6.96
C LYS A 37 -3.49 1.16 -7.37
N PRO A 38 -4.65 1.86 -7.36
CA PRO A 38 -5.88 1.29 -7.87
C PRO A 38 -5.87 0.95 -9.36
N PHE A 39 -5.24 1.79 -10.20
CA PHE A 39 -5.08 1.47 -11.62
C PHE A 39 -4.19 0.24 -11.83
N LEU A 40 -3.17 0.07 -11.00
CA LEU A 40 -2.31 -1.11 -11.02
C LEU A 40 -3.10 -2.39 -10.70
N VAL A 41 -4.03 -2.33 -9.73
CA VAL A 41 -4.96 -3.44 -9.45
C VAL A 41 -5.83 -3.75 -10.67
N LEU A 42 -6.49 -2.74 -11.24
CA LEU A 42 -7.40 -2.96 -12.37
C LEU A 42 -6.66 -3.52 -13.59
N GLN A 43 -5.52 -2.92 -13.95
CA GLN A 43 -4.75 -3.35 -15.11
C GLN A 43 -4.09 -4.72 -14.88
N GLY A 44 -3.57 -4.98 -13.67
CA GLY A 44 -3.02 -6.28 -13.29
C GLY A 44 -4.07 -7.38 -13.36
N ALA A 45 -5.30 -7.09 -12.93
CA ALA A 45 -6.41 -8.04 -12.99
C ALA A 45 -6.78 -8.40 -14.45
N VAL A 46 -6.80 -7.42 -15.35
CA VAL A 46 -7.07 -7.67 -16.78
C VAL A 46 -5.98 -8.53 -17.41
N LEU A 47 -4.71 -8.21 -17.15
CA LEU A 47 -3.56 -8.94 -17.70
C LEU A 47 -3.53 -10.39 -17.20
N PHE A 48 -3.54 -10.59 -15.88
CA PHE A 48 -3.33 -11.91 -15.30
C PHE A 48 -4.55 -12.82 -15.46
N ALA A 49 -5.77 -12.29 -15.46
CA ALA A 49 -6.96 -13.10 -15.72
C ALA A 49 -7.01 -13.68 -17.14
N HIS A 50 -6.37 -13.00 -18.11
CA HIS A 50 -6.32 -13.43 -19.51
C HIS A 50 -4.94 -13.94 -19.91
N TRP A 51 -4.08 -14.27 -18.95
CA TRP A 51 -2.67 -14.61 -19.19
C TRP A 51 -2.47 -15.67 -20.26
N GLN A 52 -3.33 -16.69 -20.35
CA GLN A 52 -3.19 -17.75 -21.35
C GLN A 52 -3.68 -17.34 -22.76
N ARG A 53 -4.51 -16.31 -22.88
CA ARG A 53 -5.14 -15.89 -24.15
C ARG A 53 -4.43 -14.70 -24.81
N ILE A 54 -3.67 -13.94 -24.03
CA ILE A 54 -2.94 -12.76 -24.49
C ILE A 54 -1.69 -13.18 -25.26
N ALA A 55 -1.36 -12.45 -26.32
CA ALA A 55 -0.16 -12.67 -27.13
C ALA A 55 1.12 -12.26 -26.37
N LEU A 56 2.27 -12.85 -26.73
CA LEU A 56 3.52 -12.67 -26.00
C LEU A 56 4.02 -11.22 -26.01
N ASP A 57 3.85 -10.52 -27.12
CA ASP A 57 4.14 -9.09 -27.28
C ASP A 57 3.35 -8.23 -26.27
N GLN A 58 2.05 -8.51 -26.11
CA GLN A 58 1.21 -7.81 -25.14
C GLN A 58 1.60 -8.12 -23.70
N LYS A 59 1.99 -9.37 -23.39
CA LYS A 59 2.52 -9.73 -22.05
C LYS A 59 3.79 -8.94 -21.74
N LEU A 60 4.75 -8.93 -22.68
CA LEU A 60 6.01 -8.23 -22.52
C LEU A 60 5.79 -6.72 -22.38
N LEU A 61 4.88 -6.14 -23.17
CA LEU A 61 4.54 -4.73 -23.07
C LEU A 61 4.03 -4.37 -21.67
N TRP A 62 3.03 -5.09 -21.15
CA TRP A 62 2.46 -4.77 -19.83
C TRP A 62 3.43 -5.06 -18.68
N LEU A 63 4.19 -6.16 -18.74
CA LEU A 63 5.23 -6.45 -17.76
C LEU A 63 6.33 -5.38 -17.77
N SER A 64 6.73 -4.89 -18.96
CA SER A 64 7.68 -3.80 -19.09
C SER A 64 7.12 -2.49 -18.51
N ILE A 65 5.83 -2.21 -18.70
CA ILE A 65 5.18 -1.04 -18.12
C ILE A 65 5.16 -1.12 -16.59
N PHE A 66 4.81 -2.28 -16.02
CA PHE A 66 4.82 -2.49 -14.56
C PHE A 66 6.22 -2.43 -13.96
N SER A 67 7.19 -3.09 -14.60
CA SER A 67 8.60 -3.03 -14.19
C SER A 67 9.14 -1.60 -14.28
N GLY A 68 8.85 -0.89 -15.38
CA GLY A 68 9.20 0.51 -15.56
C GLY A 68 8.62 1.41 -14.48
N LEU A 69 7.36 1.22 -14.09
CA LEU A 69 6.73 1.92 -12.99
C LEU A 69 7.45 1.68 -11.65
N ILE A 70 7.74 0.41 -11.32
CA ILE A 70 8.43 0.06 -10.08
C ILE A 70 9.83 0.67 -10.05
N LEU A 71 10.59 0.59 -11.15
CA LEU A 71 11.92 1.20 -11.27
C LEU A 71 11.86 2.71 -11.12
N LEU A 72 10.83 3.35 -11.65
CA LEU A 72 10.61 4.79 -11.52
C LEU A 72 10.37 5.20 -10.06
N VAL A 73 9.57 4.41 -9.33
CA VAL A 73 9.32 4.61 -7.89
C VAL A 73 10.59 4.35 -7.07
N LEU A 74 11.41 3.35 -7.45
CA LEU A 74 12.72 3.11 -6.83
C LEU A 74 13.67 4.30 -7.05
N LYS A 75 13.64 4.93 -8.23
CA LYS A 75 14.39 6.17 -8.51
C LYS A 75 13.93 7.37 -7.67
N GLN A 76 12.73 7.33 -7.06
CA GLN A 76 12.22 8.34 -6.12
C GLN A 76 12.58 8.03 -4.65
N PRO A 77 13.76 7.43 -4.44
CA PRO A 77 14.12 6.60 -3.29
C PRO A 77 12.97 5.97 -2.48
N ASN A 78 11.90 5.47 -3.10
CA ASN A 78 10.72 4.96 -2.38
C ASN A 78 10.62 3.44 -2.45
N LEU A 79 11.50 2.77 -1.70
CA LEU A 79 11.61 1.31 -1.68
C LEU A 79 10.33 0.62 -1.20
N SER A 80 9.66 1.16 -0.17
CA SER A 80 8.49 0.53 0.42
C SER A 80 7.30 0.50 -0.53
N THR A 81 7.08 1.58 -1.27
CA THR A 81 5.99 1.63 -2.26
C THR A 81 6.29 0.74 -3.46
N ALA A 82 7.55 0.69 -3.90
CA ALA A 82 8.00 -0.24 -4.93
C ALA A 82 7.81 -1.71 -4.49
N ALA A 83 8.19 -2.05 -3.26
CA ALA A 83 8.01 -3.38 -2.68
C ALA A 83 6.53 -3.75 -2.56
N LEU A 84 5.67 -2.82 -2.10
CA LEU A 84 4.23 -3.04 -2.01
C LEU A 84 3.59 -3.27 -3.39
N MET A 85 3.98 -2.49 -4.40
CA MET A 85 3.52 -2.69 -5.79
C MET A 85 4.01 -4.01 -6.37
N GLY A 86 5.25 -4.40 -6.10
CA GLY A 86 5.80 -5.71 -6.50
C GLY A 86 5.06 -6.87 -5.83
N LEU A 87 4.85 -6.79 -4.51
CA LEU A 87 4.10 -7.77 -3.74
C LEU A 87 2.66 -7.89 -4.23
N LEU A 88 2.01 -6.76 -4.53
CA LEU A 88 0.67 -6.72 -5.13
C LEU A 88 0.63 -7.53 -6.43
N LEU A 89 1.49 -7.21 -7.39
CA LEU A 89 1.51 -7.90 -8.68
C LEU A 89 1.86 -9.38 -8.53
N TRP A 90 2.77 -9.70 -7.61
CA TRP A 90 3.17 -11.08 -7.33
C TRP A 90 2.01 -11.89 -6.74
N LEU A 91 1.29 -11.35 -5.76
CA LEU A 91 0.12 -12.02 -5.16
C LEU A 91 -1.03 -12.17 -6.15
N MET A 92 -1.26 -11.18 -7.01
CA MET A 92 -2.25 -11.29 -8.08
C MET A 92 -1.84 -12.34 -9.13
N ALA A 93 -0.57 -12.40 -9.50
CA ALA A 93 -0.04 -13.40 -10.43
C ALA A 93 -0.11 -14.82 -9.82
N LEU A 94 0.18 -14.96 -8.53
CA LEU A 94 0.01 -16.21 -7.77
C LEU A 94 -1.45 -16.66 -7.77
N ALA A 95 -2.38 -15.73 -7.48
CA ALA A 95 -3.81 -16.01 -7.49
C ALA A 95 -4.36 -16.36 -8.88
N ALA A 96 -3.72 -15.85 -9.95
CA ALA A 96 -4.01 -16.22 -11.33
C ALA A 96 -3.34 -17.54 -11.76
N ALA A 97 -2.65 -18.24 -10.85
CA ALA A 97 -1.95 -19.50 -11.08
C ALA A 97 -0.92 -19.43 -12.22
N LEU A 98 -0.16 -18.33 -12.29
CA LEU A 98 0.96 -18.24 -13.22
C LEU A 98 2.05 -19.29 -12.89
N PRO A 99 2.89 -19.67 -13.87
CA PRO A 99 3.93 -20.66 -13.65
C PRO A 99 4.85 -20.30 -12.48
N MET A 100 5.09 -21.24 -11.56
CA MET A 100 5.87 -20.98 -10.34
C MET A 100 7.30 -20.50 -10.64
N LEU A 101 7.90 -20.97 -11.75
CA LEU A 101 9.22 -20.49 -12.20
C LEU A 101 9.23 -18.99 -12.49
N LEU A 102 8.16 -18.46 -13.08
CA LEU A 102 8.02 -17.03 -13.35
C LEU A 102 7.85 -16.24 -12.04
N LEU A 103 7.06 -16.77 -11.09
CA LEU A 103 6.87 -16.16 -9.79
C LEU A 103 8.16 -16.12 -8.96
N LEU A 104 8.95 -17.20 -8.99
CA LEU A 104 10.26 -17.27 -8.34
C LEU A 104 11.26 -16.33 -9.02
N GLY A 105 11.30 -16.27 -10.34
CA GLY A 105 12.14 -15.33 -11.08
C GLY A 105 11.78 -13.87 -10.79
N ALA A 106 10.48 -13.55 -10.70
CA ALA A 106 10.00 -12.23 -10.33
C ALA A 106 10.37 -11.86 -8.87
N ALA A 107 10.23 -12.79 -7.93
CA ALA A 107 10.62 -12.57 -6.54
C ALA A 107 12.14 -12.38 -6.39
N ALA A 108 12.94 -13.23 -7.04
CA ALA A 108 14.40 -13.15 -7.01
C ALA A 108 14.91 -11.84 -7.65
N SER A 109 14.39 -11.47 -8.82
CA SER A 109 14.73 -10.20 -9.46
C SER A 109 14.31 -8.98 -8.63
N GLY A 110 13.12 -9.01 -8.02
CA GLY A 110 12.68 -7.98 -7.08
C GLY A 110 13.60 -7.83 -5.87
N ALA A 111 14.00 -8.94 -5.25
CA ALA A 111 14.94 -8.95 -4.12
C ALA A 111 16.32 -8.42 -4.51
N LEU A 112 16.85 -8.84 -5.67
CA LEU A 112 18.12 -8.34 -6.21
C LEU A 112 18.09 -6.83 -6.47
N LEU A 113 17.03 -6.33 -7.12
CA LEU A 113 16.87 -4.90 -7.40
C LEU A 113 16.70 -4.09 -6.11
N GLY A 114 15.92 -4.58 -5.16
CA GLY A 114 15.75 -3.95 -3.85
C GLY A 114 17.06 -3.88 -3.07
N GLY A 115 17.80 -4.99 -3.02
CA GLY A 115 19.12 -5.06 -2.38
C GLY A 115 20.13 -4.11 -3.03
N ALA A 116 20.20 -4.10 -4.37
CA ALA A 116 21.06 -3.18 -5.12
C ALA A 116 20.69 -1.71 -4.84
N SER A 117 19.39 -1.37 -4.80
CA SER A 117 18.92 -0.03 -4.46
C SER A 117 19.38 0.41 -3.07
N ILE A 118 19.27 -0.45 -2.06
CA ILE A 118 19.74 -0.15 -0.69
C ILE A 118 21.26 0.08 -0.67
N MET A 119 22.02 -0.71 -1.43
CA MET A 119 23.47 -0.54 -1.51
C MET A 119 23.86 0.75 -2.23
N LEU A 120 23.17 1.14 -3.30
CA LEU A 120 23.54 2.34 -4.08
C LEU A 120 23.06 3.64 -3.43
N ASN A 121 21.99 3.60 -2.64
CA ASN A 121 21.36 4.79 -2.10
C ASN A 121 21.68 4.97 -0.61
N THR A 122 22.51 5.96 -0.29
CA THR A 122 22.95 6.26 1.10
C THR A 122 21.76 6.48 2.04
N TYR A 123 20.68 7.12 1.57
CA TYR A 123 19.49 7.37 2.39
C TYR A 123 18.76 6.07 2.75
N GLN A 124 18.58 5.15 1.80
CA GLN A 124 17.99 3.84 2.09
C GLN A 124 18.87 3.01 3.02
N ARG A 125 20.20 3.06 2.81
CA ARG A 125 21.16 2.38 3.68
C ARG A 125 21.10 2.89 5.13
N LEU A 126 21.03 4.21 5.32
CA LEU A 126 20.92 4.81 6.65
C LEU A 126 19.66 4.34 7.37
N ARG A 127 18.51 4.25 6.68
CA ARG A 127 17.27 3.70 7.27
C ARG A 127 17.39 2.25 7.71
N VAL A 128 18.14 1.42 6.98
CA VAL A 128 18.40 0.02 7.36
C VAL A 128 19.33 -0.04 8.57
N VAL A 129 20.37 0.79 8.62
CA VAL A 129 21.30 0.84 9.77
C VAL A 129 20.60 1.37 11.03
N SER A 130 19.83 2.46 10.91
CA SER A 130 19.03 3.00 12.00
C SER A 130 17.90 2.07 12.44
N PHE A 131 17.48 1.13 11.60
CA PHE A 131 16.56 0.07 12.02
C PHE A 131 17.24 -1.00 12.87
N LEU A 132 18.46 -1.38 12.51
CA LEU A 132 19.23 -2.39 13.26
C LEU A 132 19.65 -1.87 14.63
N ASP A 133 20.04 -0.60 14.71
CA ASP A 133 20.39 0.06 15.97
C ASP A 133 19.90 1.53 15.97
N PRO A 134 18.61 1.75 16.32
CA PRO A 134 18.03 3.09 16.36
C PRO A 134 18.60 3.97 17.48
N TRP A 135 19.11 3.35 18.54
CA TRP A 135 19.59 4.05 19.73
C TRP A 135 20.97 4.68 19.55
N LYS A 136 21.78 4.14 18.63
CA LYS A 136 23.10 4.67 18.26
C LYS A 136 23.06 6.13 17.80
N ASP A 137 21.98 6.54 17.13
CA ASP A 137 21.74 7.92 16.70
C ASP A 137 20.29 8.31 16.99
N ALA A 138 19.94 8.27 18.28
CA ALA A 138 18.58 8.50 18.77
C ALA A 138 18.07 9.93 18.55
N GLN A 139 18.94 10.90 18.24
CA GLN A 139 18.57 12.30 17.96
C GLN A 139 18.64 12.65 16.47
N GLY A 140 19.31 11.83 15.65
CA GLY A 140 19.41 12.00 14.21
C GLY A 140 18.54 11.01 13.45
N ASN A 141 19.17 10.09 12.73
CA ASN A 141 18.49 9.19 11.78
C ASN A 141 17.56 8.17 12.47
N GLY A 142 17.84 7.81 13.72
CA GLY A 142 17.03 6.90 14.53
C GLY A 142 15.85 7.58 15.24
N TYR A 143 15.82 8.92 15.30
CA TYR A 143 14.89 9.67 16.14
C TYR A 143 13.43 9.28 15.94
N GLN A 144 12.97 9.20 14.68
CA GLN A 144 11.58 8.83 14.38
C GLN A 144 11.21 7.44 14.90
N LEU A 145 12.12 6.47 14.74
CA LEU A 145 11.87 5.10 15.18
C LEU A 145 11.93 5.00 16.71
N VAL A 146 12.90 5.66 17.35
CA VAL A 146 13.01 5.71 18.81
C VAL A 146 11.76 6.30 19.44
N GLN A 147 11.29 7.45 18.96
CA GLN A 147 10.08 8.09 19.50
C GLN A 147 8.83 7.23 19.27
N SER A 148 8.75 6.56 18.12
CA SER A 148 7.68 5.58 17.86
C SER A 148 7.68 4.43 18.87
N LEU A 149 8.85 3.85 19.17
CA LEU A 149 8.98 2.78 20.15
C LEU A 149 8.66 3.25 21.57
N LEU A 150 9.09 4.47 21.93
CA LEU A 150 8.76 5.08 23.22
C LEU A 150 7.25 5.31 23.36
N ALA A 151 6.57 5.80 22.31
CA ALA A 151 5.11 5.99 22.29
C ALA A 151 4.36 4.67 22.52
N ILE A 152 4.75 3.62 21.80
CA ILE A 152 4.16 2.28 21.96
C ILE A 152 4.41 1.76 23.38
N GLY A 153 5.63 1.98 23.91
CA GLY A 153 5.99 1.56 25.26
C GLY A 153 5.20 2.29 26.36
N SER A 154 4.98 3.61 26.21
CA SER A 154 4.26 4.42 27.19
C SER A 154 2.76 4.12 27.24
N GLY A 155 2.19 3.55 26.18
CA GLY A 155 0.77 3.16 26.17
C GLY A 155 0.41 2.04 27.15
N GLY A 156 1.37 1.24 27.61
CA GLY A 156 1.10 0.14 28.54
C GLY A 156 0.00 -0.82 28.04
N ALA A 157 -0.76 -1.42 28.96
CA ALA A 157 -1.79 -2.41 28.60
C ALA A 157 -3.09 -1.77 28.05
N LEU A 158 -3.53 -0.66 28.65
CA LEU A 158 -4.85 -0.04 28.41
C LEU A 158 -4.78 1.29 27.67
N GLY A 159 -3.59 1.85 27.45
CA GLY A 159 -3.40 3.15 26.84
C GLY A 159 -3.39 4.30 27.84
N SER A 160 -2.90 5.45 27.40
CA SER A 160 -2.96 6.71 28.14
C SER A 160 -4.34 7.40 28.06
N GLY A 161 -5.19 6.97 27.13
CA GLY A 161 -6.52 7.54 26.86
C GLY A 161 -6.57 8.34 25.56
N PHE A 162 -7.76 8.40 24.96
CA PHE A 162 -7.95 9.03 23.65
C PHE A 162 -7.64 10.53 23.69
N GLY A 163 -6.80 10.99 22.76
CA GLY A 163 -6.38 12.40 22.67
C GLY A 163 -5.29 12.79 23.68
N LEU A 164 -4.82 11.87 24.51
CA LEU A 164 -3.83 12.12 25.57
C LEU A 164 -2.41 11.64 25.19
N SER A 165 -2.17 11.31 23.92
CA SER A 165 -0.82 10.99 23.45
C SER A 165 0.10 12.19 23.63
N THR A 166 1.16 11.99 24.41
CA THR A 166 2.18 12.99 24.68
C THR A 166 3.12 13.15 23.50
N GLN A 167 3.34 12.06 22.75
CA GLN A 167 4.19 12.05 21.56
C GLN A 167 3.58 12.81 20.38
N LYS A 168 2.26 13.07 20.40
CA LYS A 168 1.56 13.97 19.45
C LYS A 168 1.98 15.44 19.55
N LEU A 169 2.63 15.86 20.65
CA LEU A 169 2.98 17.27 20.92
C LEU A 169 4.42 17.59 20.45
N ASP A 170 4.68 17.40 19.15
CA ASP A 170 5.93 17.72 18.44
C ASP A 170 7.15 16.80 18.70
N TYR A 171 7.00 15.71 19.45
CA TYR A 171 8.08 14.73 19.64
C TYR A 171 8.20 13.72 18.50
N LEU A 172 7.12 13.46 17.75
CA LEU A 172 7.11 12.51 16.63
C LEU A 172 6.87 13.23 15.29
N PRO A 173 7.93 13.48 14.48
CA PRO A 173 7.87 14.40 13.34
C PRO A 173 6.88 14.00 12.23
N ILE A 174 6.61 12.69 12.06
CA ILE A 174 5.71 12.14 11.04
C ILE A 174 4.63 11.26 11.69
N GLN A 175 4.08 11.77 12.80
CA GLN A 175 3.05 11.10 13.61
C GLN A 175 1.68 10.98 12.92
N THR A 176 1.35 11.85 11.98
CA THR A 176 0.02 11.90 11.37
C THR A 176 -0.13 10.99 10.14
N THR A 177 0.99 10.53 9.55
CA THR A 177 0.99 9.61 8.40
C THR A 177 1.72 8.31 8.73
N ASP A 178 3.04 8.34 8.74
CA ASP A 178 3.86 7.14 8.66
C ASP A 178 3.93 6.41 10.01
N PHE A 179 3.75 7.14 11.11
CA PHE A 179 3.77 6.62 12.48
C PHE A 179 2.46 6.80 13.25
N ILE A 180 1.33 6.92 12.53
CA ILE A 180 0.00 7.05 13.18
C ILE A 180 -0.33 5.86 14.08
N PHE A 181 0.22 4.67 13.78
CA PHE A 181 0.05 3.50 14.64
C PHE A 181 0.74 3.67 16.00
N ALA A 182 1.91 4.30 16.07
CA ALA A 182 2.64 4.51 17.33
C ALA A 182 1.81 5.33 18.31
N VAL A 183 1.19 6.37 17.76
CA VAL A 183 0.25 7.25 18.44
C VAL A 183 -1.00 6.49 18.88
N PHE A 184 -1.60 5.68 18.00
CA PHE A 184 -2.75 4.85 18.34
C PHE A 184 -2.41 3.87 19.48
N ALA A 185 -1.23 3.26 19.43
CA ALA A 185 -0.73 2.34 20.45
C ALA A 185 -0.47 3.04 21.80
N GLU A 186 -0.02 4.29 21.81
CA GLU A 186 0.09 5.08 23.04
C GLU A 186 -1.30 5.31 23.67
N GLU A 187 -2.28 5.68 22.86
CA GLU A 187 -3.61 6.08 23.36
C GLU A 187 -4.48 4.91 23.79
N PHE A 188 -4.40 3.78 23.08
CA PHE A 188 -5.24 2.60 23.32
C PHE A 188 -4.47 1.39 23.88
N GLY A 189 -3.15 1.52 24.04
CA GLY A 189 -2.28 0.51 24.62
C GLY A 189 -2.18 -0.78 23.81
N PHE A 190 -1.70 -1.81 24.48
CA PHE A 190 -1.60 -3.16 23.94
C PHE A 190 -2.97 -3.73 23.52
N LEU A 191 -4.02 -3.52 24.33
CA LEU A 191 -5.35 -4.04 24.03
C LEU A 191 -5.92 -3.44 22.73
N GLY A 192 -5.83 -2.11 22.56
CA GLY A 192 -6.26 -1.47 21.32
C GLY A 192 -5.47 -1.93 20.10
N SER A 193 -4.15 -2.06 20.26
CA SER A 193 -3.27 -2.58 19.20
C SER A 193 -3.67 -4.00 18.77
N LEU A 194 -3.99 -4.87 19.73
CA LEU A 194 -4.47 -6.23 19.47
C LEU A 194 -5.83 -6.22 18.76
N MET A 195 -6.76 -5.37 19.18
CA MET A 195 -8.06 -5.22 18.52
C MET A 195 -7.92 -4.71 17.08
N LEU A 196 -6.99 -3.79 16.81
CA LEU A 196 -6.70 -3.32 15.46
C LEU A 196 -6.13 -4.42 14.57
N LEU A 197 -5.20 -5.23 15.09
CA LEU A 197 -4.66 -6.38 14.36
C LEU A 197 -5.74 -7.42 14.08
N LEU A 198 -6.62 -7.69 15.05
CA LEU A 198 -7.77 -8.58 14.87
C LEU A 198 -8.73 -8.03 13.80
N PHE A 199 -9.02 -6.72 13.83
CA PHE A 199 -9.82 -6.07 12.80
C PHE A 199 -9.20 -6.23 11.41
N LEU A 200 -7.89 -6.02 11.26
CA LEU A 200 -7.19 -6.24 9.99
C LEU A 200 -7.26 -7.70 9.54
N ALA A 201 -7.14 -8.66 10.46
CA ALA A 201 -7.27 -10.09 10.15
C ALA A 201 -8.68 -10.44 9.66
N VAL A 202 -9.71 -9.92 10.34
CA VAL A 202 -11.12 -10.07 9.91
C VAL A 202 -11.34 -9.41 8.56
N PHE A 203 -10.82 -8.21 8.34
CA PHE A 203 -10.93 -7.50 7.06
C PHE A 203 -10.26 -8.29 5.93
N ALA A 204 -9.07 -8.84 6.17
CA ALA A 204 -8.38 -9.72 5.23
C ALA A 204 -9.19 -10.98 4.91
N PHE A 205 -9.75 -11.62 5.93
CA PHE A 205 -10.60 -12.80 5.79
C PHE A 205 -11.85 -12.50 4.96
N VAL A 206 -12.54 -11.39 5.24
CA VAL A 206 -13.72 -10.95 4.49
C VAL A 206 -13.35 -10.64 3.04
N GLY A 207 -12.23 -9.94 2.80
CA GLY A 207 -11.73 -9.66 1.45
C GLY A 207 -11.44 -10.94 0.66
N LEU A 208 -10.81 -11.93 1.29
CA LEU A 208 -10.56 -13.23 0.67
C LEU A 208 -11.86 -13.98 0.38
N LYS A 209 -12.82 -13.96 1.31
CA LYS A 209 -14.15 -14.57 1.11
C LYS A 209 -14.87 -13.95 -0.09
N VAL A 210 -14.80 -12.62 -0.26
CA VAL A 210 -15.34 -11.93 -1.44
C VAL A 210 -14.66 -12.39 -2.72
N ALA A 211 -13.32 -12.47 -2.72
CA ALA A 211 -12.56 -12.93 -3.89
C ALA A 211 -12.94 -14.36 -4.30
N LEU A 212 -13.07 -15.28 -3.33
CA LEU A 212 -13.46 -16.67 -3.57
C LEU A 212 -14.89 -16.79 -4.07
N GLY A 213 -15.79 -15.88 -3.69
CA GLY A 213 -17.16 -15.83 -4.20
C GLY A 213 -17.30 -15.27 -5.62
N CYS A 214 -16.28 -14.60 -6.16
CA CYS A 214 -16.35 -14.01 -7.50
C CYS A 214 -16.32 -15.09 -8.60
N SER A 215 -17.28 -15.02 -9.53
CA SER A 215 -17.38 -15.92 -10.68
C SER A 215 -16.38 -15.58 -11.80
N SER A 216 -16.13 -14.28 -12.03
CA SER A 216 -15.15 -13.83 -13.03
C SER A 216 -13.73 -13.85 -12.44
N PRO A 217 -12.73 -14.41 -13.16
CA PRO A 217 -11.34 -14.38 -12.72
C PRO A 217 -10.79 -12.95 -12.62
N GLN A 218 -11.26 -12.02 -13.46
CA GLN A 218 -10.91 -10.61 -13.39
C GLN A 218 -11.39 -9.99 -12.07
N GLN A 219 -12.66 -10.16 -11.71
CA GLN A 219 -13.23 -9.66 -10.45
C GLN A 219 -12.52 -10.24 -9.23
N ARG A 220 -12.21 -11.55 -9.26
CA ARG A 220 -11.46 -12.22 -8.20
C ARG A 220 -10.10 -11.55 -7.97
N LEU A 221 -9.37 -11.27 -9.04
CA LEU A 221 -8.06 -10.61 -8.95
C LEU A 221 -8.18 -9.14 -8.49
N VAL A 222 -9.23 -8.42 -8.89
CA VAL A 222 -9.49 -7.07 -8.36
C VAL A 222 -9.71 -7.12 -6.85
N ALA A 223 -10.55 -8.04 -6.36
CA ALA A 223 -10.78 -8.22 -4.92
C ALA A 223 -9.47 -8.54 -4.17
N ILE A 224 -8.69 -9.50 -4.66
CA ILE A 224 -7.37 -9.86 -4.08
C ILE A 224 -6.43 -8.66 -4.07
N GLY A 225 -6.35 -7.91 -5.17
CA GLY A 225 -5.48 -6.74 -5.26
C GLY A 225 -5.89 -5.61 -4.32
N CYS A 226 -7.19 -5.33 -4.20
CA CYS A 226 -7.71 -4.34 -3.26
C CYS A 226 -7.45 -4.74 -1.80
N THR A 227 -7.72 -5.99 -1.43
CA THR A 227 -7.44 -6.51 -0.09
C THR A 227 -5.95 -6.48 0.20
N THR A 228 -5.09 -6.86 -0.76
CA THR A 228 -3.63 -6.82 -0.62
C THR A 228 -3.13 -5.41 -0.34
N LEU A 229 -3.64 -4.39 -1.05
CA LEU A 229 -3.22 -3.02 -0.82
C LEU A 229 -3.70 -2.49 0.53
N LEU A 230 -4.97 -2.68 0.89
CA LEU A 230 -5.53 -2.17 2.14
C LEU A 230 -4.90 -2.86 3.37
N VAL A 231 -4.80 -4.19 3.34
CA VAL A 231 -4.24 -4.97 4.45
C VAL A 231 -2.72 -4.90 4.45
N GLY A 232 -2.07 -5.12 3.30
CA GLY A 232 -0.61 -5.14 3.20
C GLY A 232 0.02 -3.80 3.56
N GLN A 233 -0.57 -2.69 3.12
CA GLN A 233 -0.08 -1.36 3.50
C GLN A 233 -0.30 -1.08 5.00
N SER A 234 -1.41 -1.56 5.58
CA SER A 234 -1.65 -1.45 7.03
C SER A 234 -0.60 -2.24 7.84
N ILE A 235 -0.33 -3.49 7.45
CA ILE A 235 0.68 -4.34 8.10
C ILE A 235 2.07 -3.70 7.99
N LEU A 236 2.45 -3.18 6.82
CA LEU A 236 3.73 -2.51 6.64
C LEU A 236 3.85 -1.26 7.52
N ASN A 237 2.79 -0.45 7.63
CA ASN A 237 2.79 0.73 8.51
C ASN A 237 2.97 0.32 9.98
N ILE A 238 2.20 -0.67 10.46
CA ILE A 238 2.30 -1.19 11.83
C ILE A 238 3.70 -1.75 12.09
N ALA A 239 4.25 -2.54 11.16
CA ALA A 239 5.57 -3.14 11.29
C ALA A 239 6.69 -2.08 11.37
N VAL A 240 6.55 -0.97 10.65
CA VAL A 240 7.49 0.15 10.71
C VAL A 240 7.41 0.86 12.05
N ALA A 241 6.20 1.18 12.51
CA ALA A 241 5.99 1.87 13.76
C ALA A 241 6.43 1.03 14.96
N SER A 242 6.25 -0.29 14.92
CA SER A 242 6.71 -1.20 15.98
C SER A 242 8.19 -1.57 15.91
N GLY A 243 8.93 -1.10 14.89
CA GLY A 243 10.33 -1.47 14.70
C GLY A 243 10.55 -2.93 14.28
N ALA A 244 9.55 -3.57 13.67
CA ALA A 244 9.69 -4.87 13.01
C ALA A 244 10.20 -4.75 11.56
N MET A 245 10.10 -3.57 10.95
CA MET A 245 10.67 -3.26 9.63
C MET A 245 11.37 -1.89 9.60
N PRO A 246 12.32 -1.67 8.67
CA PRO A 246 12.98 -0.38 8.53
C PRO A 246 12.02 0.76 8.23
N THR A 247 12.33 1.98 8.66
CA THR A 247 11.42 3.11 8.53
C THR A 247 11.01 3.36 7.07
N THR A 248 9.70 3.37 6.82
CA THR A 248 9.11 3.60 5.49
C THR A 248 8.17 4.80 5.48
N GLY A 249 7.78 5.24 4.28
CA GLY A 249 6.85 6.35 4.09
C GLY A 249 5.46 5.94 3.62
N LEU A 250 4.95 4.80 4.12
CA LEU A 250 3.63 4.29 3.74
C LEU A 250 2.59 4.66 4.80
N PRO A 251 1.54 5.42 4.44
CA PRO A 251 0.46 5.75 5.37
C PRO A 251 -0.40 4.53 5.69
N LEU A 252 -0.98 4.47 6.88
CA LEU A 252 -2.02 3.50 7.24
C LEU A 252 -3.34 3.82 6.51
N PRO A 253 -3.84 2.93 5.64
CA PRO A 253 -5.07 3.14 4.87
C PRO A 253 -6.27 3.53 5.72
N MET A 254 -7.06 4.50 5.27
CA MET A 254 -8.28 5.03 5.92
C MET A 254 -8.09 5.72 7.29
N VAL A 255 -6.93 5.61 7.93
CA VAL A 255 -6.66 6.20 9.27
C VAL A 255 -5.69 7.36 9.19
N SER A 256 -4.65 7.27 8.35
CA SER A 256 -3.63 8.30 8.24
C SER A 256 -4.14 9.60 7.63
N TYR A 257 -3.56 10.71 8.09
CA TYR A 257 -3.85 12.05 7.57
C TYR A 257 -3.13 12.27 6.23
N GLY A 258 -3.72 11.81 5.13
CA GLY A 258 -3.20 12.05 3.79
C GLY A 258 -4.31 12.02 2.75
N GLY A 259 -4.65 13.17 2.17
CA GLY A 259 -5.77 13.30 1.24
C GLY A 259 -5.71 12.33 0.04
N ASN A 260 -4.53 12.17 -0.57
CA ASN A 260 -4.33 11.24 -1.70
C ASN A 260 -4.44 9.78 -1.29
N SER A 261 -3.84 9.42 -0.15
CA SER A 261 -3.91 8.05 0.38
C SER A 261 -5.33 7.69 0.76
N LEU A 262 -6.06 8.59 1.44
CA LEU A 262 -7.44 8.37 1.82
C LEU A 262 -8.33 8.19 0.58
N LEU A 263 -8.18 9.05 -0.43
CA LEU A 263 -8.92 8.92 -1.68
C LEU A 263 -8.64 7.58 -2.38
N SER A 264 -7.38 7.18 -2.46
CA SER A 264 -6.98 5.88 -3.01
C SER A 264 -7.57 4.72 -2.19
N SER A 265 -7.51 4.77 -0.86
CA SER A 265 -8.09 3.74 0.02
C SER A 265 -9.61 3.62 -0.16
N LEU A 266 -10.32 4.75 -0.24
CA LEU A 266 -11.77 4.78 -0.47
C LEU A 266 -12.13 4.20 -1.85
N PHE A 267 -11.34 4.51 -2.88
CA PHE A 267 -11.54 3.93 -4.21
C PHE A 267 -11.33 2.41 -4.22
N LEU A 268 -10.28 1.91 -3.56
CA LEU A 268 -10.04 0.47 -3.40
C LEU A 268 -11.16 -0.21 -2.60
N ALA A 269 -11.63 0.41 -1.53
CA ALA A 269 -12.77 -0.09 -0.76
C ALA A 269 -14.04 -0.14 -1.61
N GLY A 270 -14.31 0.90 -2.42
CA GLY A 270 -15.43 0.94 -3.35
C GLY A 270 -15.36 -0.18 -4.41
N LEU A 271 -14.17 -0.45 -4.96
CA LEU A 271 -13.96 -1.58 -5.87
C LEU A 271 -14.22 -2.93 -5.18
N LEU A 272 -13.73 -3.11 -3.96
CA LEU A 272 -13.94 -4.34 -3.20
C LEU A 272 -15.43 -4.56 -2.87
N VAL A 273 -16.15 -3.50 -2.49
CA VAL A 273 -17.61 -3.53 -2.27
C VAL A 273 -18.34 -3.88 -3.55
N ARG A 274 -17.93 -3.31 -4.69
CA ARG A 274 -18.50 -3.68 -6.00
C ARG A 274 -18.32 -5.17 -6.30
N CYS A 275 -17.12 -5.72 -6.10
CA CYS A 275 -16.88 -7.16 -6.26
C CYS A 275 -17.75 -8.00 -5.32
N ALA A 276 -17.99 -7.53 -4.08
CA ALA A 276 -18.87 -8.20 -3.13
C ALA A 276 -20.35 -8.20 -3.55
N LEU A 277 -20.83 -7.11 -4.17
CA LEU A 277 -22.21 -7.03 -4.68
C LEU A 277 -22.41 -7.92 -5.93
N GLU A 278 -21.43 -7.93 -6.82
CA GLU A 278 -21.42 -8.75 -8.03
C GLU A 278 -21.35 -10.26 -7.68
N SER A 279 -20.55 -10.64 -6.68
CA SER A 279 -20.42 -12.05 -6.26
C SER A 279 -21.69 -12.64 -5.63
N GLN A 280 -22.52 -11.80 -5.00
CA GLN A 280 -23.80 -12.22 -4.43
C GLN A 280 -24.95 -12.23 -5.45
N GLY A 281 -24.69 -11.89 -6.72
CA GLY A 281 -25.72 -11.80 -7.76
C GLY A 281 -26.74 -10.66 -7.56
N LEU A 282 -26.47 -9.75 -6.61
CA LEU A 282 -27.37 -8.65 -6.25
C LEU A 282 -27.51 -7.62 -7.37
N GLU A 283 -26.46 -7.42 -8.18
CA GLU A 283 -26.50 -6.51 -9.32
C GLU A 283 -27.32 -7.09 -10.49
N SER A 284 -27.20 -8.40 -10.74
CA SER A 284 -28.03 -9.15 -11.70
C SER A 284 -29.52 -9.08 -11.34
N ALA A 285 -29.84 -9.13 -10.03
CA ALA A 285 -31.20 -9.00 -9.52
C ALA A 285 -31.73 -7.55 -9.62
N ARG A 286 -30.88 -6.54 -9.41
CA ARG A 286 -31.24 -5.12 -9.60
C ARG A 286 -31.48 -4.75 -11.07
N LEU A 287 -30.64 -5.24 -11.99
CA LEU A 287 -30.79 -4.99 -13.43
C LEU A 287 -32.06 -5.63 -13.99
N LYS A 288 -32.45 -6.82 -13.52
CA LYS A 288 -33.74 -7.47 -13.88
C LYS A 288 -34.97 -6.74 -13.32
N ARG A 289 -34.82 -5.92 -12.27
CA ARG A 289 -35.93 -5.17 -11.65
C ARG A 289 -36.12 -3.76 -12.21
N ARG A 290 -35.24 -3.27 -13.09
CA ARG A 290 -35.53 -2.04 -13.83
C ARG A 290 -36.63 -2.35 -14.85
N PRO A 291 -37.83 -1.72 -14.77
CA PRO A 291 -38.80 -1.86 -15.84
C PRO A 291 -38.14 -1.36 -17.11
N ALA A 292 -38.20 -2.18 -18.17
CA ALA A 292 -37.81 -1.74 -19.49
C ALA A 292 -38.57 -0.44 -19.75
N ALA A 293 -37.84 0.67 -19.92
CA ALA A 293 -38.45 1.89 -20.42
C ALA A 293 -39.03 1.51 -21.79
N GLY A 294 -40.36 1.37 -21.84
CA GLY A 294 -41.06 0.97 -23.04
C GLY A 294 -40.76 1.94 -24.18
N PRO A 295 -40.72 1.48 -25.44
CA PRO A 295 -40.54 2.37 -26.58
C PRO A 295 -41.65 3.42 -26.55
N ARG A 296 -41.26 4.69 -26.60
CA ARG A 296 -42.16 5.83 -26.81
C ARG A 296 -42.70 5.83 -28.24
#